data_AF-X1ELD6-F1
#
_entry.id   AF-X1ELD6-F1
#
_cell.length_a   1.000
_cell.length_b   1.000
_cell.length_c   1.000
_cell.angle_alpha   90.00
_cell.angle_beta   90.00
_cell.angle_gamma   90.00
#
_symmetry.space_group_name_H-M   'P 1'
#
loop_
_entity.id
_entity.type
_entity.pdbx_description
1 polymer ?
#
loop_
_entity_poly.entity_id
_entity_poly.type
_entity_poly.pdbx_seq_one_letter_code
_entity_poly.pdbx_strand_id
1 'polypeptide(L)' 'MISFLEGIVDAVGVNYLVLNTNGIGYQINIPAYNNLSLKTGDKTKIYTYLYLREDKIMLYGFFTKKEE' A
#
# COMPACT_ATOMS: atom_id res chain seq x y z
N MET A 1 -3.63 -14.72 2.24
CA MET A 1 -3.67 -13.63 1.23
C MET A 1 -3.98 -12.34 1.97
N ILE A 2 -3.22 -11.27 1.74
CA ILE A 2 -3.50 -9.96 2.34
C ILE A 2 -4.33 -9.19 1.32
N SER A 3 -5.64 -9.09 1.55
CA SER A 3 -6.58 -8.51 0.57
C SER A 3 -6.73 -6.99 0.69
N PHE A 4 -6.50 -6.45 1.88
CA PHE A 4 -6.43 -5.01 2.10
C PHE A 4 -5.69 -4.73 3.40
N LEU A 5 -5.19 -3.50 3.52
CA LEU A 5 -4.62 -2.94 4.73
C LEU A 5 -5.31 -1.60 5.03
N GLU A 6 -5.66 -1.38 6.29
CA GLU A 6 -6.16 -0.10 6.79
C GLU A 6 -5.19 0.41 7.85
N GLY A 7 -4.85 1.70 7.78
CA GLY A 7 -3.85 2.28 8.65
C GLY A 7 -3.60 3.74 8.35
N ILE A 8 -2.53 4.26 8.93
CA ILE A 8 -2.06 5.62 8.74
C ILE A 8 -0.90 5.62 7.75
N VAL A 9 -0.91 6.54 6.78
CA VAL A 9 0.21 6.72 5.86
C VAL A 9 1.41 7.23 6.67
N ASP A 10 2.47 6.42 6.72
CA ASP A 10 3.71 6.71 7.44
C ASP A 10 4.72 7.40 6.53
N ALA A 11 4.79 6.98 5.26
CA ALA A 11 5.62 7.61 4.24
C ALA A 11 5.03 7.43 2.84
N VAL A 12 5.29 8.40 1.95
CA VAL A 12 4.92 8.35 0.54
C VAL A 12 6.18 8.50 -0.31
N GLY A 13 6.50 7.48 -1.10
CA GLY A 13 7.59 7.49 -2.07
C GLY A 13 7.07 7.73 -3.49
N VAL A 14 7.94 7.60 -4.49
CA VAL A 14 7.55 7.81 -5.90
C VAL A 14 6.62 6.69 -6.41
N ASN A 15 6.95 5.43 -6.09
CA ASN A 15 6.23 4.23 -6.56
C ASN A 15 5.79 3.30 -5.42
N TYR A 16 5.81 3.80 -4.19
CA TYR A 16 5.40 3.04 -3.02
C TYR A 16 4.86 3.97 -1.95
N LEU A 17 4.11 3.39 -1.01
CA LEU A 17 3.80 4.02 0.27
C LEU A 17 4.16 3.05 1.42
N VAL A 18 4.32 3.60 2.61
CA VAL A 18 4.38 2.82 3.84
C VAL A 18 3.12 3.09 4.63
N LEU A 19 2.35 2.04 4.92
CA LEU A 19 1.16 2.12 5.75
C LEU A 19 1.46 1.53 7.12
N ASN A 20 1.28 2.33 8.17
CA ASN A 20 1.34 1.88 9.54
C ASN A 20 -0.01 1.33 9.97
N THR A 21 -0.08 0.01 10.13
CA THR A 21 -1.24 -0.70 10.67
C THR A 21 -0.86 -1.25 12.04
N ASN A 22 -1.40 -0.64 13.10
CA ASN A 22 -1.18 -1.04 14.50
C ASN A 22 0.30 -1.19 14.90
N GLY A 23 1.18 -0.30 14.42
CA GLY A 23 2.61 -0.31 14.73
C GLY A 23 3.46 -1.15 13.77
N ILE A 24 2.85 -1.77 12.76
CA ILE A 24 3.58 -2.51 11.71
C ILE A 24 3.54 -1.69 10.42
N GLY A 25 4.72 -1.35 9.90
CA GLY A 25 4.89 -0.63 8.63
C GLY A 25 4.90 -1.58 7.43
N TYR A 26 3.86 -1.51 6.60
CA TYR A 26 3.76 -2.27 5.36
C TYR A 26 4.18 -1.41 4.18
N GLN A 27 5.24 -1.81 3.48
CA GLN A 27 5.60 -1.21 2.20
C GLN A 27 4.72 -1.78 1.09
N ILE A 28 3.96 -0.91 0.43
CA ILE A 28 3.01 -1.27 -0.61
C ILE A 28 3.42 -0.51 -1.88
N ASN A 29 3.72 -1.25 -2.95
CA ASN A 29 4.02 -0.66 -4.25
C ASN A 29 2.71 -0.18 -4.89
N ILE A 30 2.67 1.10 -5.27
CA ILE A 30 1.51 1.68 -5.94
C ILE A 30 1.97 2.52 -7.13
N PRO A 31 1.15 2.66 -8.18
CA PRO A 31 1.48 3.53 -9.29
C PRO A 31 1.67 4.98 -8.84
N ALA A 32 2.62 5.71 -9.44
CA ALA A 32 2.94 7.08 -9.06
C ALA A 32 1.73 8.04 -9.13
N TYR A 33 0.77 7.81 -10.04
CA TYR A 33 -0.44 8.63 -10.15
C TYR A 33 -1.35 8.51 -8.93
N ASN A 34 -1.29 7.37 -8.23
CA ASN A 34 -2.05 7.10 -7.01
C ASN A 34 -1.42 7.77 -5.76
N ASN A 35 -0.13 8.13 -5.80
CA ASN A 35 0.52 8.82 -4.68
C ASN A 35 0.08 10.29 -4.51
N LEU A 36 -0.46 10.92 -5.55
CA LEU A 36 -0.75 12.37 -5.55
C LEU A 36 -1.84 12.78 -4.54
N SER A 37 -2.69 11.85 -4.13
CA SER A 37 -3.83 12.12 -3.23
C SER A 37 -3.55 11.79 -1.77
N LEU A 38 -2.46 11.08 -1.45
CA LEU A 38 -2.16 10.63 -0.10
C LEU A 38 -1.12 11.54 0.57
N LYS A 39 -1.39 11.93 1.82
CA LYS A 39 -0.42 12.63 2.66
C LYS A 39 -0.04 11.77 3.86
N THR A 40 1.17 12.01 4.36
CA THR A 40 1.62 11.40 5.62
C THR A 40 0.68 11.84 6.75
N GLY A 41 0.25 10.89 7.58
CA GLY A 41 -0.73 11.09 8.64
C GLY A 41 -2.18 10.79 8.25
N ASP A 42 -2.48 10.61 6.95
CA ASP A 42 -3.84 10.27 6.53
C ASP A 42 -4.20 8.84 6.91
N LYS A 43 -5.41 8.63 7.43
CA LYS A 43 -5.98 7.30 7.60
C LYS A 43 -6.58 6.84 6.28
N THR A 44 -6.08 5.75 5.73
CA THR A 44 -6.53 5.22 4.44
C THR A 44 -6.68 3.70 4.46
N LYS A 45 -7.45 3.19 3.50
CA LYS A 45 -7.63 1.78 3.22
C LYS A 45 -7.14 1.50 1.82
N ILE A 46 -6.22 0.55 1.68
CA ILE A 46 -5.64 0.15 0.40
C ILE A 46 -5.91 -1.33 0.17
N TYR A 47 -6.48 -1.65 -0.98
CA TYR A 47 -6.62 -3.03 -1.43
C TYR A 47 -5.27 -3.53 -1.89
N THR A 48 -4.90 -4.73 -1.47
CA THR A 48 -3.56 -5.25 -1.72
C THR A 48 -3.59 -6.57 -2.45
N TYR A 49 -2.65 -6.74 -3.36
CA TYR A 49 -2.33 -8.00 -3.99
C TYR A 49 -0.93 -8.44 -3.56
N LEU A 50 -0.86 -9.61 -2.91
CA LEU A 50 0.41 -10.21 -2.51
C LEU A 50 1.00 -10.97 -3.70
N TYR A 51 2.11 -10.45 -4.22
CA TYR A 51 2.92 -11.11 -5.22
C TYR A 51 4.04 -11.88 -4.54
N LEU A 52 3.97 -13.22 -4.64
CA LEU A 52 4.94 -14.13 -4.08
C LEU A 52 5.68 -14.86 -5.21
N ARG A 53 7.00 -14.69 -5.25
CA ARG A 53 7.93 -15.46 -6.07
C ARG A 53 9.00 -16.10 -5.17
N GLU A 54 9.73 -17.07 -5.70
CA GLU A 54 10.76 -17.81 -4.95
C GLU A 54 11.81 -16.92 -4.28
N ASP A 55 12.10 -15.75 -4.85
CA ASP A 55 13.12 -14.80 -4.39
C ASP A 55 12.55 -13.48 -3.83
N LYS A 56 11.23 -13.24 -3.98
CA LYS A 56 10.63 -11.91 -3.77
C LYS A 56 9.23 -11.99 -3.20
N ILE A 57 8.99 -11.15 -2.19
CA ILE A 57 7.68 -10.87 -1.62
C ILE A 57 7.39 -9.39 -1.87
N MET A 58 6.33 -9.10 -2.62
CA MET A 58 5.91 -7.74 -2.93
C MET A 58 4.42 -7.57 -2.66
N LEU A 59 4.04 -6.44 -2.07
CA LEU A 59 2.65 -6.01 -1.98
C LEU A 59 2.41 -4.94 -3.05
N TYR A 60 1.37 -5.13 -3.85
CA TYR A 60 0.86 -4.12 -4.76
C TYR A 60 -0.44 -3.56 -4.20
N GLY A 61 -0.64 -2.25 -4.31
CA GLY A 61 -1.79 -1.55 -3.72
C GLY A 61 -2.65 -0.81 -4.73
N PHE A 62 -3.95 -0.82 -4.48
CA PHE A 62 -4.97 -0.16 -5.29
C PHE A 62 -5.97 0.57 -4.38
N PHE A 63 -6.50 1.72 -4.81
CA PHE A 63 -7.53 2.43 -4.04
C PHE A 63 -8.91 1.86 -4.25
N THR A 64 -9.16 1.29 -5.42
CA THR A 64 -10.45 0.70 -5.76
C THR A 64 -10.29 -0.79 -6.00
N LYS A 65 -11.29 -1.57 -5.59
CA LYS A 65 -11.35 -3.01 -5.86
C LYS A 65 -11.50 -3.33 -7.36
N LYS A 66 -11.84 -2.33 -8.19
CA LYS A 66 -11.95 -2.50 -9.64
C LYS A 66 -10.59 -2.48 -10.34
N GLU A 67 -9.55 -1.99 -9.65
CA GLU A 67 -8.16 -1.95 -10.13
C GLU A 67 -7.32 -3.13 -9.63
N GLU A 68 -7.85 -3.96 -8.72
CA GLU A 68 -7.27 -5.25 -8.29
C GLU A 68 -7.39 -6.30 -9.41
#